data_AF-A0A1G0YB67-F1
#
_entry.id   AF-A0A1G0YB67-F1
#
_cell.length_a   1.000
_cell.length_b   1.000
_cell.length_c   1.000
_cell.angle_alpha   90.00
_cell.angle_beta   90.00
_cell.angle_gamma   90.00
#
_symmetry.space_group_name_H-M   'P 1'
#
loop_
_entity.id
_entity.type
_entity.pdbx_description
1 polymer ?
#
loop_
_entity_poly.entity_id
_entity_poly.type
_entity_poly.pdbx_seq_one_letter_code
_entity_poly.pdbx_strand_id
1 'polypeptide(L)'
;MLAVEFKDVEVDYCPSCGGCWLDRGELELLIGNTAIPFPAKTKGRRLCPHCRKKMYTGPLSTTEIEVDVCPQHGLWLDQGELQAVIQSGGPTAETSTLAAYCKEVFGK
;
A
#
# COMPACT_ATOMS: atom_id res chain seq x y z
N MET A 1 4.17 -14.66 -3.26
CA MET A 1 4.71 -13.30 -3.08
C MET A 1 6.18 -13.45 -2.72
N LEU A 2 6.97 -12.43 -2.98
CA LEU A 2 8.37 -12.36 -2.57
C LEU A 2 8.45 -11.30 -1.48
N ALA A 3 8.73 -11.72 -0.24
CA ALA A 3 8.97 -10.80 0.85
C ALA A 3 10.30 -10.07 0.62
N VAL A 4 10.26 -8.74 0.67
CA VAL A 4 11.41 -7.85 0.56
C VAL A 4 11.48 -7.05 1.85
N GLU A 5 12.54 -7.25 2.62
CA GLU A 5 12.80 -6.49 3.83
C GLU A 5 13.69 -5.28 3.53
N PHE A 6 13.25 -4.08 3.91
CA PHE A 6 14.01 -2.85 3.78
C PHE A 6 13.77 -1.93 4.98
N LYS A 7 14.84 -1.47 5.64
CA LYS A 7 14.77 -0.63 6.85
C LYS A 7 13.82 -1.19 7.93
N ASP A 8 13.94 -2.48 8.22
CA ASP A 8 13.12 -3.21 9.20
C ASP A 8 11.60 -3.23 8.87
N VAL A 9 11.25 -2.96 7.61
CA VAL A 9 9.89 -3.07 7.09
C VAL A 9 9.87 -4.14 6.02
N GLU A 10 9.00 -5.13 6.18
CA GLU A 10 8.75 -6.15 5.18
C GLU A 10 7.75 -5.62 4.13
N VAL A 11 7.90 -6.05 2.88
CA VAL A 11 6.98 -5.73 1.78
C VAL A 11 6.84 -6.95 0.91
N ASP A 12 5.61 -7.37 0.70
CA ASP A 12 5.32 -8.52 -0.14
C ASP A 12 5.16 -8.09 -1.61
N TYR A 13 6.17 -8.36 -2.43
CA TYR A 13 6.12 -8.07 -3.86
C TYR A 13 5.51 -9.23 -4.65
N CYS A 14 4.63 -8.90 -5.60
CA CYS A 14 4.03 -9.86 -6.50
C CYS A 14 4.64 -9.75 -7.90
N PRO A 15 5.55 -10.65 -8.32
CA PRO A 15 6.23 -10.55 -9.62
C PRO A 15 5.30 -10.80 -10.82
N SER A 16 4.15 -11.45 -10.61
CA SER A 16 3.20 -11.74 -11.70
C SER A 16 2.36 -10.52 -12.10
N CYS A 17 2.03 -9.64 -11.16
CA CYS A 17 1.24 -8.45 -11.44
C CYS A 17 1.98 -7.13 -11.17
N GLY A 18 3.20 -7.18 -10.65
CA GLY A 18 4.02 -6.01 -10.32
C GLY A 18 3.49 -5.16 -9.16
N GLY A 19 2.56 -5.69 -8.36
CA GLY A 19 2.01 -4.99 -7.19
C GLY A 19 2.76 -5.33 -5.91
N CYS A 20 2.54 -4.56 -4.86
CA CYS A 20 3.05 -4.83 -3.52
C CYS A 20 1.95 -4.84 -2.47
N TRP A 21 2.16 -5.63 -1.43
CA TRP A 21 1.33 -5.72 -0.26
C TRP A 21 2.09 -5.15 0.93
N LEU A 22 1.41 -4.33 1.72
CA LEU A 22 1.89 -3.83 2.99
C LEU A 22 0.90 -4.19 4.09
N ASP A 23 1.37 -4.93 5.08
CA ASP A 23 0.62 -5.27 6.27
C ASP A 23 0.43 -4.06 7.18
N ARG A 24 -0.59 -4.15 8.03
CA ARG A 24 -0.97 -3.08 8.96
C ARG A 24 0.18 -2.69 9.89
N GLY A 25 0.95 -3.68 10.35
CA GLY A 25 2.12 -3.42 11.20
C GLY A 25 3.22 -2.66 10.46
N GLU A 26 3.49 -3.01 9.20
CA GLU A 26 4.47 -2.33 8.34
C GLU A 26 4.04 -0.89 8.03
N LEU A 27 2.75 -0.68 7.74
CA LEU A 27 2.18 0.65 7.59
C LEU A 27 2.35 1.46 8.87
N GLU A 28 2.11 0.86 10.03
CA GLU A 28 2.32 1.53 11.32
C GLU A 28 3.79 1.91 11.54
N LEU A 29 4.74 1.09 11.08
CA LEU A 29 6.17 1.41 11.13
C LEU A 29 6.57 2.53 10.16
N LEU A 30 6.00 2.54 8.94
CA LEU A 30 6.34 3.52 7.90
C LEU A 30 5.71 4.89 8.13
N ILE A 31 4.44 4.91 8.52
CA ILE A 31 3.62 6.13 8.54
C ILE A 31 2.88 6.34 9.86
N GLY A 32 3.07 5.47 10.86
CA GLY A 32 2.48 5.59 12.18
C GLY A 32 1.05 5.02 12.29
N ASN A 33 0.45 5.18 13.47
CA ASN A 33 -0.91 4.70 13.74
C ASN A 33 -2.01 5.48 12.99
N THR A 34 -1.62 6.47 12.17
CA THR A 34 -2.40 6.92 11.01
C THR A 34 -2.31 5.87 9.91
N ALA A 35 -2.81 4.66 10.20
CA ALA A 35 -3.25 3.76 9.15
C ALA A 35 -4.19 4.58 8.27
N ILE A 36 -3.76 4.80 7.04
CA ILE A 36 -4.34 5.76 6.12
C ILE A 36 -5.87 5.69 6.23
N PRO A 37 -6.56 6.77 6.66
CA PRO A 37 -8.00 6.69 6.89
C PRO A 37 -8.70 6.56 5.54
N PHE A 38 -9.01 5.31 5.17
CA PHE A 38 -9.68 5.00 3.92
C PHE A 38 -11.20 5.05 4.09
N PRO A 39 -11.92 5.91 3.36
CA PRO A 39 -13.31 5.60 3.05
C PRO A 39 -13.30 4.40 2.10
N ALA A 40 -13.55 3.20 2.62
CA ALA A 40 -13.82 2.02 1.82
C ALA A 40 -15.10 2.27 1.00
N LYS A 41 -14.96 2.64 -0.28
CA LYS A 41 -16.10 3.07 -1.11
C LYS A 41 -16.80 1.88 -1.74
N THR A 42 -16.03 0.97 -2.33
CA THR A 42 -16.55 -0.11 -3.16
C THR A 42 -15.81 -1.41 -2.86
N LYS A 43 -16.46 -2.56 -3.10
CA LYS A 43 -15.77 -3.86 -3.02
C LYS A 43 -14.87 -4.00 -4.25
N GLY A 44 -13.57 -4.03 -4.04
CA GLY A 44 -12.56 -4.27 -5.05
C GLY A 44 -12.62 -5.69 -5.60
N ARG A 45 -11.78 -5.95 -6.61
CA ARG A 45 -11.69 -7.27 -7.27
C ARG A 45 -10.73 -8.22 -6.56
N ARG A 46 -9.83 -7.71 -5.72
CA ARG A 46 -8.80 -8.48 -5.02
C ARG A 46 -9.31 -9.11 -3.73
N LEU A 47 -8.69 -10.23 -3.36
CA LEU A 47 -8.87 -10.88 -2.07
C LEU A 47 -7.65 -10.59 -1.21
N CYS A 48 -7.88 -10.33 0.07
CA CYS A 48 -6.80 -10.17 1.04
C CYS A 48 -5.98 -11.46 1.14
N PRO A 49 -4.63 -11.41 1.08
CA PRO A 49 -3.78 -12.59 1.16
C PRO A 49 -3.90 -13.33 2.51
N HIS A 50 -4.22 -12.62 3.60
CA HIS A 50 -4.35 -13.22 4.94
C HIS A 50 -5.73 -13.83 5.20
N CYS A 51 -6.81 -13.08 4.96
CA CYS A 51 -8.17 -13.53 5.33
C CYS A 51 -9.05 -13.97 4.16
N ARG A 52 -8.57 -13.84 2.91
CA ARG A 52 -9.30 -14.19 1.67
C ARG A 52 -10.65 -13.48 1.49
N LYS A 53 -10.93 -12.43 2.28
CA LYS A 53 -12.11 -11.57 2.10
C LYS A 53 -11.86 -10.58 0.97
N LYS A 54 -12.92 -10.18 0.27
CA LYS A 54 -12.85 -9.10 -0.73
C LYS A 54 -12.35 -7.82 -0.08
N MET A 55 -11.36 -7.22 -0.71
CA MET A 55 -10.82 -5.93 -0.30
C MET A 55 -11.74 -4.81 -0.75
N TYR A 56 -11.58 -3.65 -0.13
CA TYR A 56 -12.31 -2.44 -0.50
C TYR A 56 -11.38 -1.49 -1.23
N THR A 57 -11.88 -0.85 -2.27
CA THR A 57 -11.13 0.17 -2.99
C THR A 57 -11.46 1.54 -2.40
N GLY A 58 -10.44 2.35 -2.15
CA GLY A 58 -10.58 3.69 -1.59
C GLY A 58 -9.33 4.55 -1.75
N PRO A 59 -9.44 5.87 -1.58
CA PRO A 59 -8.32 6.79 -1.77
C PRO A 59 -7.25 6.63 -0.69
N LEU A 60 -5.99 6.67 -1.09
CA LEU A 60 -4.82 6.68 -0.22
C LEU A 60 -4.71 8.05 0.47
N SER A 61 -5.28 8.13 1.67
CA SER A 61 -5.31 9.32 2.52
C SER A 61 -6.10 10.42 1.84
N THR A 62 -5.46 11.57 1.59
CA THR A 62 -6.04 12.70 0.86
C THR A 62 -5.61 12.74 -0.61
N THR A 63 -4.94 11.71 -1.11
CA THR A 63 -4.54 11.63 -2.53
C THR A 63 -5.69 11.15 -3.41
N GLU A 64 -5.56 11.40 -4.71
CA GLU A 64 -6.45 10.85 -5.74
C GLU A 64 -6.12 9.39 -6.12
N ILE A 65 -5.14 8.77 -5.44
CA ILE A 65 -4.70 7.41 -5.74
C ILE A 65 -5.64 6.45 -5.03
N GLU A 66 -6.44 5.70 -5.77
CA GLU A 66 -7.23 4.61 -5.20
C GLU A 66 -6.35 3.39 -4.96
N VAL A 67 -6.54 2.72 -3.83
CA VAL A 67 -5.81 1.50 -3.45
C VAL A 67 -6.77 0.47 -2.88
N ASP A 68 -6.37 -0.79 -2.92
CA ASP A 68 -7.14 -1.88 -2.34
C ASP A 68 -6.77 -2.06 -0.87
N VAL A 69 -7.78 -2.10 0.01
CA VAL A 69 -7.60 -2.12 1.47
C VAL A 69 -8.33 -3.30 2.10
N CYS A 70 -7.62 -4.00 2.98
CA CYS A 70 -8.21 -4.91 3.94
C CYS A 70 -8.29 -4.22 5.31
N PRO A 71 -9.49 -3.97 5.86
CA PRO A 71 -9.66 -3.28 7.16
C PRO A 71 -9.01 -3.96 8.38
N GLN A 72 -8.46 -5.16 8.22
CA GLN A 72 -7.89 -5.95 9.29
C GLN A 72 -6.40 -6.21 9.12
N HIS A 73 -5.93 -6.35 7.87
CA HIS A 73 -4.57 -6.86 7.62
C HIS A 73 -3.65 -5.87 6.94
N GLY A 74 -4.12 -4.97 6.08
CA GLY A 74 -3.19 -4.13 5.32
C GLY A 74 -3.78 -3.55 4.04
N LEU A 75 -2.90 -3.07 3.17
CA LEU A 75 -3.24 -2.50 1.87
C LEU A 75 -2.44 -3.16 0.75
N TRP A 76 -3.06 -3.19 -0.43
CA TRP A 76 -2.47 -3.64 -1.66
C TRP A 76 -2.31 -2.45 -2.60
N LEU A 77 -1.11 -2.30 -3.16
CA LEU A 77 -0.80 -1.37 -4.22
C LEU A 77 -0.58 -2.13 -5.53
N ASP A 78 -1.37 -1.78 -6.53
CA ASP A 78 -1.19 -2.25 -7.89
C ASP A 78 0.08 -1.68 -8.52
N GLN A 79 0.55 -2.25 -9.63
CA GLN A 79 1.71 -1.70 -10.35
C GLN A 79 1.51 -0.22 -10.71
N GLY A 80 0.30 0.15 -11.16
CA GLY A 80 -0.03 1.54 -11.50
C GLY A 80 -0.13 2.45 -10.28
N GLU A 81 -0.70 1.96 -9.18
CA GLU A 81 -0.85 2.70 -7.93
C GLU A 81 0.51 2.93 -7.26
N LEU A 82 1.36 1.90 -7.21
CA LEU A 82 2.73 1.98 -6.72
C LEU A 82 3.52 3.06 -7.48
N GLN A 83 3.43 3.07 -8.81
CA GLN A 83 4.07 4.11 -9.63
C GLN A 83 3.48 5.50 -9.34
N ALA A 84 2.16 5.61 -9.20
CA ALA A 84 1.49 6.87 -8.87
C ALA A 84 1.93 7.39 -7.49
N VAL A 85 2.09 6.52 -6.49
CA VAL A 85 2.60 6.89 -5.16
C VAL A 85 4.03 7.41 -5.27
N ILE A 86 4.91 6.68 -5.97
CA ILE A 86 6.30 7.08 -6.20
C ILE A 86 6.42 8.43 -6.94
N GLN A 87 5.54 8.70 -7.91
CA GLN A 87 5.57 9.93 -8.70
C GLN A 87 4.92 11.13 -8.01
N SER A 88 3.80 10.92 -7.34
CA SER A 88 3.05 12.00 -6.68
C SER A 88 3.74 12.50 -5.42
N GLY A 89 4.51 11.64 -4.73
CA GLY A 89 5.25 12.00 -3.53
C GLY A 89 4.37 12.43 -2.35
N GLY A 90 3.04 12.28 -2.46
CA GLY A 90 2.08 12.57 -1.40
C GLY A 90 1.94 14.06 -1.01
N PRO A 91 0.72 14.59 -0.79
CA PRO A 91 0.54 15.91 -0.18
C PRO A 91 0.80 15.89 1.35
N THR A 92 0.85 14.71 1.97
CA THR A 92 1.08 14.55 3.42
C THR A 92 2.44 13.93 3.70
N ALA A 93 2.98 14.16 4.89
CA ALA A 93 4.24 13.56 5.33
C ALA A 93 4.22 12.02 5.25
N GLU A 94 3.07 11.40 5.54
CA GLU A 94 2.88 9.94 5.50
C GLU A 94 2.99 9.41 4.07
N THR A 95 2.24 10.00 3.16
CA THR A 95 2.23 9.60 1.74
C THR A 95 3.58 9.87 1.08
N SER A 96 4.28 10.92 1.51
CA SER A 96 5.66 11.20 1.08
C SER A 96 6.67 10.18 1.60
N THR A 97 6.53 9.76 2.85
CA THR A 97 7.40 8.72 3.44
C THR A 97 7.19 7.38 2.76
N LEU A 98 5.93 6.99 2.55
CA LEU A 98 5.58 5.77 1.81
C LEU A 98 6.10 5.84 0.36
N ALA A 99 5.97 6.98 -0.31
CA ALA A 99 6.48 7.18 -1.66
C ALA A 99 8.01 7.09 -1.74
N ALA A 100 8.72 7.74 -0.81
CA ALA A 100 10.18 7.67 -0.72
C ALA A 100 10.64 6.24 -0.48
N TYR A 101 9.98 5.53 0.44
CA TYR A 101 10.25 4.13 0.73
C TYR A 101 10.04 3.24 -0.51
N CYS A 102 8.87 3.31 -1.14
CA CYS A 102 8.57 2.57 -2.36
C CYS A 102 9.54 2.90 -3.49
N LYS A 103 10.01 4.16 -3.58
CA LYS A 103 11.01 4.58 -4.57
C LYS A 103 12.39 4.01 -4.27
N GLU A 104 12.79 3.91 -3.00
CA GLU A 104 14.07 3.30 -2.64
C GLU A 104 14.05 1.77 -2.84
N VAL A 105 12.91 1.11 -2.57
CA VAL A 105 12.78 -0.35 -2.73
C VAL A 105 12.57 -0.76 -4.20
N PHE A 106 11.72 -0.04 -4.94
CA PHE A 106 11.27 -0.43 -6.28
C PHE A 106 11.68 0.54 -7.40
N GLY A 107 12.28 1.69 -7.06
CA GLY A 107 12.80 2.63 -8.05
C GLY A 107 13.99 2.01 -8.78
N LYS A 108 13.81 1.75 -10.07
CA LYS A 108 14.90 1.44 -10.99
C LYS A 108 15.67 2.71 -11.37
#